data_AF-A0A2S5DQ99-F1
#
_entry.id   AF-A0A2S5DQ99-F1
#
_cell.length_a   1.000
_cell.length_b   1.000
_cell.length_c   1.000
_cell.angle_alpha   90.00
_cell.angle_beta   90.00
_cell.angle_gamma   90.00
#
_symmetry.space_group_name_H-M   'P 1'
#
loop_
_entity.id
_entity.type
_entity.pdbx_description
1 polymer ?
#
loop_
_entity_poly.entity_id
_entity_poly.type
_entity_poly.pdbx_seq_one_letter_code
_entity_poly.pdbx_strand_id
1 'polypeptide(L)'
;MSCDHISFHSILLAHPADAVLDNHRAYCARHGYTHTAHAIGSPGNSDRIRLLYKYSLARKAVVAARADTLLIFADDSAVMYEPLAADRVIGDATYWIAQCAVHNRPDGCFFMLRAGPAALQWLDGVLDVLRDHEAEYGASRWNHFELEGIPATPYDQPLDGAAWSSLLFIPFGHHLPEHSAFVLSLNPSVHKNVHDDRVTSRLVDYLNTVQARGGRLYDDVDMTPVSGAPFEVVNPGQPFALITSYTPNISLYAVISERNITAYCRRHGYTHYIYRDTPAHLDRNVTGNWNKAALLLHHFDAHQQVGWIDADILIHTPQHPIHEVTSKQSFTLVRDISNHRLNSGFMVFSNTPECRAYLERVQATIDAVPDKLGVYSSGGDQMAFVSTWEAAGGNATIPLSDCVSLNSHPSLYDADSFMIHYMGYPDRFRAVVMRSDASDIDRRNRG
;
A
#
# COMPACT_ATOMS: atom_id res chain seq x y z
N MET A 1 16.84 -15.35 39.96
CA MET A 1 17.48 -14.35 39.08
C MET A 1 16.44 -13.26 38.87
N SER A 2 16.75 -12.03 39.27
CA SER A 2 15.84 -10.89 39.17
C SER A 2 15.45 -10.73 37.71
N CYS A 3 14.15 -10.63 37.41
CA CYS A 3 13.71 -10.28 36.06
C CYS A 3 14.22 -8.86 35.80
N ASP A 4 15.23 -8.70 34.96
CA ASP A 4 15.75 -7.39 34.58
C ASP A 4 14.58 -6.57 34.02
N HIS A 5 14.36 -5.38 34.55
CA HIS A 5 13.23 -4.55 34.16
C HIS A 5 13.50 -4.05 32.74
N ILE A 6 12.68 -4.46 31.77
CA ILE A 6 12.74 -3.98 30.38
C ILE A 6 11.61 -2.97 30.20
N SER A 7 11.95 -1.77 29.73
CA SER A 7 10.99 -0.70 29.47
C SER A 7 10.97 -0.35 27.99
N PHE A 8 9.78 -0.39 27.39
CA PHE A 8 9.53 -0.05 26.00
C PHE A 8 8.83 1.31 25.92
N HIS A 9 9.42 2.22 25.14
CA HIS A 9 8.94 3.58 24.94
C HIS A 9 8.52 3.76 23.48
N SER A 10 7.21 3.82 23.24
CA SER A 10 6.66 4.25 21.94
C SER A 10 6.67 5.77 21.86
N ILE A 11 7.29 6.36 20.85
CA ILE A 11 7.41 7.82 20.66
C ILE A 11 6.69 8.21 19.37
N LEU A 12 5.43 8.63 19.48
CA LEU A 12 4.60 9.03 18.35
C LEU A 12 4.99 10.44 17.89
N LEU A 13 5.60 10.52 16.70
CA LEU A 13 6.07 11.77 16.11
C LEU A 13 5.07 12.39 15.12
N ALA A 14 4.14 11.59 14.58
CA ALA A 14 2.97 12.02 13.82
C ALA A 14 1.66 11.53 14.49
N HIS A 15 0.51 11.93 13.93
CA HIS A 15 -0.82 11.70 14.51
C HIS A 15 -1.81 11.24 13.41
N PRO A 16 -2.65 10.19 13.60
CA PRO A 16 -2.59 9.05 14.54
C PRO A 16 -1.96 7.78 13.94
N ALA A 17 -1.28 6.98 14.78
CA ALA A 17 -0.64 5.70 14.43
C ALA A 17 -1.11 4.57 15.38
N ASP A 18 -2.42 4.44 15.58
CA ASP A 18 -3.01 3.54 16.58
C ASP A 18 -2.64 2.07 16.34
N ALA A 19 -2.65 1.62 15.08
CA ALA A 19 -2.25 0.27 14.70
C ALA A 19 -0.81 -0.07 15.15
N VAL A 20 0.12 0.88 14.99
CA VAL A 20 1.52 0.74 15.42
C VAL A 20 1.62 0.72 16.94
N LEU A 21 0.84 1.54 17.63
CA LEU A 21 0.81 1.55 19.08
C LEU A 21 0.27 0.23 19.66
N ASP A 22 -0.77 -0.33 19.05
CA ASP A 22 -1.33 -1.63 19.44
C ASP A 22 -0.36 -2.77 19.16
N ASN A 23 0.41 -2.67 18.07
CA ASN A 23 1.53 -3.58 17.80
C ASN A 23 2.57 -3.57 18.93
N HIS A 24 3.01 -2.37 19.34
CA HIS A 24 3.95 -2.21 20.45
C HIS A 24 3.40 -2.76 21.77
N ARG A 25 2.13 -2.48 22.08
CA ARG A 25 1.47 -3.00 23.30
C ARG A 25 1.42 -4.52 23.30
N ALA A 26 1.05 -5.14 22.18
CA ALA A 26 0.98 -6.58 22.04
C ALA A 26 2.36 -7.24 22.24
N TYR A 27 3.41 -6.65 21.65
CA TYR A 27 4.79 -7.09 21.85
C TYR A 27 5.22 -7.00 23.32
N CYS A 28 4.94 -5.88 23.98
CA CYS A 28 5.28 -5.70 25.40
C CYS A 28 4.53 -6.67 26.30
N ALA A 29 3.22 -6.87 26.06
CA ALA A 29 2.39 -7.80 26.82
C ALA A 29 2.90 -9.25 26.67
N ARG A 30 3.34 -9.64 25.48
CA ARG A 30 3.89 -10.98 25.19
C ARG A 30 5.15 -11.28 26.00
N HIS A 31 6.03 -10.30 26.19
CA HIS A 31 7.30 -10.47 26.89
C HIS A 31 7.33 -9.95 28.33
N GLY A 32 6.22 -9.38 28.82
CA GLY A 32 6.13 -8.79 30.16
C GLY A 32 6.90 -7.48 30.33
N TYR A 33 7.10 -6.72 29.24
CA TYR A 33 7.81 -5.44 29.27
C TYR A 33 6.90 -4.31 29.77
N THR A 34 7.45 -3.34 30.49
CA THR A 34 6.72 -2.11 30.83
C THR A 34 6.55 -1.28 29.56
N HIS A 35 5.32 -0.96 29.17
CA HIS A 35 5.06 -0.11 28.00
C HIS A 35 4.69 1.31 28.41
N THR A 36 5.35 2.30 27.80
CA THR A 36 5.00 3.72 27.94
C THR A 36 4.86 4.36 26.56
N ALA A 37 3.73 5.02 26.31
CA ALA A 37 3.50 5.79 25.10
C ALA A 37 3.75 7.29 25.34
N HIS A 38 4.45 7.93 24.41
CA HIS A 38 4.71 9.36 24.35
C HIS A 38 4.19 9.88 23.02
N ALA A 39 3.56 11.04 23.01
CA ALA A 39 3.09 11.69 21.79
C ALA A 39 3.47 13.16 21.80
N ILE A 40 4.01 13.66 20.68
CA ILE A 40 4.26 15.08 20.53
C ILE A 40 2.93 15.81 20.30
N GLY A 41 2.61 16.82 21.11
CA GLY A 41 1.38 17.61 20.97
C GLY A 41 1.36 18.56 19.77
N SER A 42 2.34 18.46 18.87
CA SER A 42 2.51 19.36 17.73
C SER A 42 3.13 18.59 16.54
N PRO A 43 2.36 17.67 15.92
CA PRO A 43 2.86 16.84 14.83
C PRO A 43 3.20 17.65 13.57
N GLY A 44 2.82 18.93 13.47
CA GLY A 44 3.22 19.82 12.36
C GLY A 44 4.63 20.41 12.49
N ASN A 45 5.34 20.15 13.59
CA ASN A 45 6.71 20.63 13.79
C ASN A 45 7.68 20.11 12.71
N SER A 46 8.79 20.80 12.49
CA SER A 46 9.84 20.31 11.59
C SER A 46 10.44 18.98 12.07
N ASP A 47 10.98 18.20 11.15
CA ASP A 47 11.62 16.91 11.46
C ASP A 47 12.72 17.06 12.52
N ARG A 48 13.53 18.14 12.47
CA ARG A 48 14.53 18.46 13.49
C ARG A 48 13.93 18.53 14.90
N ILE A 49 12.82 19.24 15.05
CA ILE A 49 12.15 19.40 16.36
C ILE A 49 11.57 18.06 16.84
N ARG A 50 11.01 17.26 15.93
CA ARG A 50 10.50 15.91 16.25
C ARG A 50 11.63 14.99 16.73
N LEU A 51 12.79 15.01 16.05
CA LEU A 51 13.97 14.26 16.44
C LEU A 51 14.55 14.75 17.78
N LEU A 52 14.65 16.06 17.99
CA LEU A 52 15.06 16.63 19.28
C LEU A 52 14.15 16.17 20.43
N TYR A 53 12.84 16.17 20.21
CA TYR A 53 11.87 15.64 21.18
C TYR A 53 12.11 14.16 21.47
N LYS A 54 12.25 13.32 20.43
CA LYS A 54 12.51 11.89 20.54
C LYS A 54 13.75 11.57 21.37
N TYR A 55 14.91 12.12 21.01
CA TYR A 55 16.16 11.82 21.71
C TYR A 55 16.22 12.48 23.10
N SER A 56 15.55 13.62 23.31
CA SER A 56 15.40 14.22 24.65
C SER A 56 14.55 13.36 25.58
N LEU A 57 13.47 12.75 25.06
CA LEU A 57 12.68 11.78 25.81
C LEU A 57 13.47 10.52 26.12
N ALA A 58 14.21 9.98 25.15
CA ALA A 58 15.08 8.84 25.38
C ALA A 58 16.09 9.12 26.49
N ARG A 59 16.70 10.31 26.47
CA ARG A 59 17.62 10.77 27.51
C ARG A 59 16.94 10.88 28.88
N LYS A 60 15.75 11.46 28.94
CA LYS A 60 14.95 11.53 30.17
C LYS A 60 14.66 10.13 30.73
N ALA A 61 14.33 9.16 29.87
CA ALA A 61 14.09 7.79 30.27
C ALA A 61 15.37 7.11 30.81
N VAL A 62 16.52 7.29 30.15
CA VAL A 62 17.82 6.78 30.63
C VAL A 62 18.17 7.35 32.00
N VAL A 63 17.98 8.65 32.24
CA VAL A 63 18.25 9.28 33.55
C VAL A 63 17.36 8.73 34.67
N ALA A 64 16.11 8.43 34.36
CA ALA A 64 15.14 7.94 35.34
C ALA A 64 15.26 6.43 35.63
N ALA A 65 15.88 5.67 34.73
CA ALA A 65 16.02 4.24 34.83
C ALA A 65 17.13 3.83 35.82
N ARG A 66 17.01 2.62 36.39
CA ARG A 66 18.09 2.00 37.16
C ARG A 66 19.24 1.65 36.21
N ALA A 67 20.47 1.61 36.72
CA ALA A 67 21.62 1.14 35.94
C ALA A 67 21.34 -0.24 35.33
N ASP A 68 21.78 -0.42 34.09
CA ASP A 68 21.68 -1.62 33.24
C ASP A 68 20.26 -2.04 32.83
N THR A 69 19.22 -1.26 33.20
CA THR A 69 17.85 -1.42 32.67
C THR A 69 17.89 -1.34 31.14
N LEU A 70 17.32 -2.33 30.45
CA LEU A 70 17.17 -2.29 29.00
C LEU A 70 16.00 -1.40 28.63
N LEU A 71 16.29 -0.35 27.85
CA LEU A 71 15.32 0.60 27.34
C LEU A 71 15.19 0.42 25.83
N ILE A 72 13.96 0.22 25.35
CA ILE A 72 13.63 0.09 23.94
C ILE A 72 12.91 1.36 23.52
N PHE A 73 13.31 1.96 22.40
CA PHE A 73 12.69 3.15 21.84
C PHE A 73 12.25 2.85 20.41
N ALA A 74 10.97 3.03 20.13
CA ALA A 74 10.38 2.84 18.81
C ALA A 74 9.47 4.03 18.49
N ASP A 75 9.57 4.61 17.30
CA ASP A 75 8.61 5.61 16.83
C ASP A 75 7.47 5.01 16.01
N ASP A 76 6.61 5.87 15.48
CA ASP A 76 5.46 5.52 14.65
C ASP A 76 5.82 4.94 13.27
N SER A 77 7.11 4.78 12.96
CA SER A 77 7.60 4.12 11.76
C SER A 77 8.24 2.76 12.02
N ALA A 78 8.28 2.29 13.26
CA ALA A 78 8.77 0.96 13.62
C ALA A 78 7.62 0.03 13.99
N VAL A 79 7.59 -1.17 13.42
CA VAL A 79 6.57 -2.20 13.70
C VAL A 79 7.26 -3.50 14.08
N MET A 80 6.87 -4.10 15.20
CA MET A 80 7.38 -5.40 15.62
C MET A 80 6.81 -6.48 14.70
N TYR A 81 7.69 -7.13 13.93
CA TYR A 81 7.31 -8.17 12.98
C TYR A 81 7.35 -9.56 13.59
N GLU A 82 8.46 -9.88 14.23
CA GLU A 82 8.66 -11.18 14.86
C GLU A 82 8.85 -11.00 16.36
N PRO A 83 8.23 -11.87 17.17
CA PRO A 83 8.19 -11.70 18.60
C PRO A 83 9.47 -12.17 19.29
N LEU A 84 10.64 -11.86 18.72
CA LEU A 84 11.92 -12.11 19.38
C LEU A 84 12.02 -11.28 20.67
N ALA A 85 12.62 -11.84 21.71
CA ALA A 85 12.83 -11.10 22.95
C ALA A 85 13.97 -10.08 22.77
N ALA A 86 13.76 -8.84 23.20
CA ALA A 86 14.69 -7.72 22.97
C ALA A 86 16.06 -7.95 23.61
N ASP A 87 16.10 -8.55 24.80
CA ASP A 87 17.30 -8.94 25.52
C ASP A 87 18.15 -9.97 24.76
N ARG A 88 17.51 -10.86 23.99
CA ARG A 88 18.21 -11.77 23.07
C ARG A 88 18.80 -11.06 21.85
N VAL A 89 18.09 -10.05 21.34
CA VAL A 89 18.53 -9.30 20.15
C VAL A 89 19.74 -8.42 20.48
N ILE A 90 19.72 -7.69 21.60
CA ILE A 90 20.84 -6.83 22.01
C ILE A 90 22.02 -7.64 22.58
N GLY A 91 21.77 -8.79 23.21
CA GLY A 91 22.79 -9.55 23.91
C GLY A 91 23.50 -8.70 24.98
N ASP A 92 24.81 -8.81 25.09
CA ASP A 92 25.60 -8.06 26.07
C ASP A 92 25.96 -6.63 25.63
N ALA A 93 25.50 -6.18 24.46
CA ALA A 93 25.82 -4.86 23.95
C ALA A 93 25.19 -3.74 24.82
N THR A 94 25.87 -2.60 24.88
CA THR A 94 25.39 -1.41 25.62
C THR A 94 24.30 -0.65 24.85
N TYR A 95 24.28 -0.80 23.52
CA TYR A 95 23.22 -0.29 22.65
C TYR A 95 23.06 -1.21 21.44
N TRP A 96 21.92 -1.07 20.76
CA TRP A 96 21.65 -1.73 19.49
C TRP A 96 20.83 -0.81 18.59
N ILE A 97 21.21 -0.76 17.32
CA ILE A 97 20.51 -0.05 16.26
C ILE A 97 20.83 -0.73 14.93
N ALA A 98 19.86 -0.84 14.04
CA ALA A 98 20.03 -1.46 12.73
C ALA A 98 20.41 -0.43 11.66
N GLN A 99 21.14 -0.87 10.63
CA GLN A 99 21.39 -0.08 9.42
C GLN A 99 20.14 -0.08 8.51
N CYS A 100 20.02 0.96 7.69
CA CYS A 100 19.09 1.00 6.59
C CYS A 100 19.69 0.41 5.32
N ALA A 101 18.97 -0.51 4.67
CA ALA A 101 19.44 -1.19 3.46
C ALA A 101 19.68 -0.25 2.26
N VAL A 102 19.03 0.92 2.24
CA VAL A 102 19.10 1.85 1.09
C VAL A 102 20.26 2.82 1.19
N HIS A 103 20.56 3.34 2.39
CA HIS A 103 21.60 4.34 2.58
C HIS A 103 22.75 3.87 3.49
N ASN A 104 22.69 2.65 4.04
CA ASN A 104 23.70 2.06 4.93
C ASN A 104 24.02 2.91 6.18
N ARG A 105 23.10 3.79 6.60
CA ARG A 105 23.21 4.55 7.86
C ARG A 105 22.30 3.94 8.92
N PRO A 106 22.53 4.19 10.21
CA PRO A 106 21.61 3.72 11.25
C PRO A 106 20.19 4.22 11.00
N ASP A 107 19.20 3.35 11.18
CA ASP A 107 17.78 3.72 11.15
C ASP A 107 17.33 4.02 12.57
N GLY A 108 16.93 5.28 12.79
CA GLY A 108 16.54 5.74 14.10
C GLY A 108 15.15 5.28 14.52
N CYS A 109 14.30 4.73 13.64
CA CYS A 109 12.91 4.37 13.98
C CYS A 109 12.81 3.40 15.17
N PHE A 110 13.82 2.54 15.35
CA PHE A 110 13.93 1.61 16.48
C PHE A 110 15.38 1.51 16.98
N PHE A 111 15.59 1.64 18.29
CA PHE A 111 16.88 1.39 18.92
C PHE A 111 16.73 0.95 20.39
N MET A 112 17.77 0.34 20.92
CA MET A 112 17.82 -0.14 22.31
C MET A 112 19.06 0.39 23.02
N LEU A 113 18.92 0.71 24.30
CA LEU A 113 19.99 1.23 25.16
C LEU A 113 19.96 0.52 26.52
N ARG A 114 21.13 0.18 27.06
CA ARG A 114 21.25 -0.15 28.49
C ARG A 114 21.50 1.13 29.29
N ALA A 115 20.64 1.39 30.26
CA ALA A 115 20.70 2.60 31.06
C ALA A 115 22.04 2.73 31.79
N GLY A 116 22.75 3.84 31.57
CA GLY A 116 24.04 4.09 32.19
C GLY A 116 24.80 5.22 31.49
N PRO A 117 26.04 5.51 31.94
CA PRO A 117 26.84 6.61 31.40
C PRO A 117 27.06 6.53 29.87
N ALA A 118 27.26 5.33 29.33
CA ALA A 118 27.46 5.11 27.90
C ALA A 118 26.22 5.52 27.07
N ALA A 119 25.02 5.17 27.53
CA ALA A 119 23.77 5.56 26.86
C ALA A 119 23.53 7.08 26.92
N LEU A 120 23.88 7.73 28.04
CA LEU A 120 23.80 9.19 28.15
C LEU A 120 24.77 9.88 27.20
N GLN A 121 26.02 9.41 27.13
CA GLN A 121 27.01 9.93 26.19
C GLN A 121 26.56 9.78 24.73
N TRP A 122 25.98 8.62 24.38
CA TRP A 122 25.43 8.36 23.06
C TRP A 122 24.33 9.37 22.70
N LEU A 123 23.36 9.55 23.60
CA LEU A 123 22.24 10.47 23.39
C LEU A 123 22.67 11.93 23.38
N ASP A 124 23.63 12.32 24.22
CA ASP A 124 24.18 13.67 24.25
C ASP A 124 24.88 14.00 22.91
N GLY A 125 25.65 13.05 22.35
CA GLY A 125 26.25 13.22 21.03
C GLY A 125 25.22 13.42 19.91
N VAL A 126 24.14 12.63 19.88
CA VAL A 126 23.05 12.79 18.90
C VAL A 126 22.35 14.14 19.07
N LEU A 127 22.07 14.54 20.31
CA LEU A 127 21.42 15.82 20.59
C LEU A 127 22.29 17.01 20.22
N ASP A 128 23.61 16.93 20.41
CA ASP A 128 24.54 17.99 20.02
C ASP A 128 24.61 18.14 18.50
N VAL A 129 24.67 17.03 17.74
CA VAL A 129 24.56 17.07 16.27
C VAL A 129 23.26 17.74 15.80
N LEU A 130 22.13 17.43 16.44
CA LEU A 130 20.85 18.07 16.11
C LEU A 130 20.81 19.57 16.47
N ARG A 131 21.46 19.98 17.58
CA ARG A 131 21.51 21.38 18.01
C ARG A 131 22.40 22.22 17.11
N ASP A 132 23.56 21.70 16.75
CA ASP A 132 24.58 22.39 15.97
C ASP A 132 24.27 22.42 14.47
N HIS A 133 23.26 21.67 14.01
CA HIS A 133 22.80 21.73 12.63
C HIS A 133 22.06 23.06 12.35
N GLU A 134 22.75 23.98 11.65
CA GLU A 134 22.29 25.34 11.36
C GLU A 134 21.07 25.41 10.41
N ALA A 135 20.81 24.36 9.62
CA ALA A 135 19.75 24.36 8.60
C ALA A 135 18.56 23.47 8.98
N GLU A 136 17.38 24.05 9.14
CA GLU A 136 16.13 23.28 9.26
C GLU A 136 15.84 22.40 8.02
N TYR A 137 16.38 22.80 6.86
CA TYR A 137 16.11 22.19 5.55
C TYR A 137 16.87 20.88 5.28
N GLY A 138 17.84 20.50 6.12
CA GLY A 138 18.63 19.26 5.96
C GLY A 138 18.22 18.12 6.88
N ALA A 139 17.56 18.44 8.00
CA ALA A 139 17.12 17.45 8.96
C ALA A 139 15.89 16.70 8.42
N SER A 140 16.05 15.40 8.23
CA SER A 140 14.94 14.51 7.87
C SER A 140 14.88 13.36 8.83
N ARG A 141 13.68 13.09 9.37
CA ARG A 141 13.43 11.92 10.22
C ARG A 141 13.60 10.59 9.47
N TRP A 142 13.86 10.64 8.17
CA TRP A 142 13.99 9.49 7.28
C TRP A 142 15.42 9.19 6.87
N ASN A 143 16.30 10.20 6.86
CA ASN A 143 17.70 10.04 6.47
C ASN A 143 18.64 9.83 7.66
N HIS A 144 18.15 10.11 8.87
CA HIS A 144 18.86 9.94 10.15
C HIS A 144 20.30 10.47 10.15
N PHE A 145 20.49 11.68 9.64
CA PHE A 145 21.83 12.30 9.58
C PHE A 145 22.45 12.46 10.96
N GLU A 146 21.62 12.62 11.99
CA GLU A 146 22.04 12.76 13.39
C GLU A 146 22.70 11.50 13.95
N LEU A 147 22.56 10.37 13.25
CA LEU A 147 23.16 9.09 13.59
C LEU A 147 24.38 8.77 12.73
N GLU A 148 24.83 9.69 11.87
CA GLU A 148 25.97 9.46 11.00
C GLU A 148 27.26 9.19 11.81
N GLY A 149 27.97 8.12 11.45
CA GLY A 149 29.17 7.67 12.15
C GLY A 149 28.93 6.78 13.38
N ILE A 150 27.67 6.58 13.80
CA ILE A 150 27.33 5.63 14.87
C ILE A 150 27.39 4.19 14.31
N PRO A 151 28.16 3.27 14.93
CA PRO A 151 28.15 1.87 14.53
C PRO A 151 26.75 1.27 14.63
N ALA A 152 26.32 0.54 13.61
CA ALA A 152 25.01 -0.08 13.55
C ALA A 152 25.12 -1.52 13.01
N THR A 153 24.23 -2.37 13.51
CA THR A 153 24.06 -3.75 13.09
C THR A 153 23.62 -3.80 11.62
N PRO A 154 24.30 -4.52 10.71
CA PRO A 154 23.83 -4.70 9.34
C PRO A 154 22.38 -5.20 9.31
N TYR A 155 21.57 -4.67 8.38
CA TYR A 155 20.14 -4.99 8.31
C TYR A 155 19.88 -6.48 8.02
N ASP A 156 20.80 -7.13 7.32
CA ASP A 156 20.77 -8.53 6.92
C ASP A 156 21.50 -9.47 7.91
N GLN A 157 22.02 -8.93 9.03
CA GLN A 157 22.67 -9.75 10.04
C GLN A 157 21.65 -10.71 10.69
N PRO A 158 21.93 -12.04 10.71
CA PRO A 158 21.12 -13.02 11.42
C PRO A 158 21.01 -12.71 12.93
N LEU A 159 19.81 -12.84 13.49
CA LEU A 159 19.57 -12.72 14.93
C LEU A 159 19.36 -14.10 15.58
N ASP A 160 19.89 -14.30 16.78
CA ASP A 160 19.73 -15.53 17.58
C ASP A 160 20.07 -16.83 16.79
N GLY A 161 21.09 -16.76 15.91
CA GLY A 161 21.53 -17.90 15.09
C GLY A 161 20.55 -18.33 13.98
N ALA A 162 19.44 -17.63 13.81
CA ALA A 162 18.45 -17.88 12.78
C ALA A 162 18.42 -16.74 11.75
N ALA A 163 17.93 -17.02 10.55
CA ALA A 163 17.94 -16.11 9.41
C ALA A 163 16.87 -14.99 9.53
N TRP A 164 16.79 -14.36 10.69
CA TRP A 164 16.02 -13.15 10.91
C TRP A 164 16.88 -11.96 10.53
N SER A 165 16.36 -11.10 9.65
CA SER A 165 16.96 -9.79 9.42
C SER A 165 16.69 -8.87 10.62
N SER A 166 17.65 -7.99 10.92
CA SER A 166 17.55 -7.04 12.03
C SER A 166 16.42 -6.03 11.83
N LEU A 167 16.29 -5.55 10.60
CA LEU A 167 15.29 -4.57 10.21
C LEU A 167 14.95 -4.79 8.73
N LEU A 168 13.65 -4.87 8.43
CA LEU A 168 13.18 -5.01 7.06
C LEU A 168 12.47 -3.73 6.61
N PHE A 169 12.86 -3.25 5.43
CA PHE A 169 12.25 -2.13 4.74
C PHE A 169 11.24 -2.66 3.73
N ILE A 170 10.00 -2.19 3.77
CA ILE A 170 8.93 -2.77 2.96
C ILE A 170 8.58 -1.85 1.80
N PRO A 171 9.09 -2.06 0.58
CA PRO A 171 8.46 -1.45 -0.59
C PRO A 171 7.02 -1.92 -0.67
N PHE A 172 6.08 -1.06 -0.25
CA PHE A 172 4.65 -1.21 -0.51
C PHE A 172 4.50 -1.42 -2.01
N GLY A 173 4.31 -2.66 -2.46
CA GLY A 173 4.31 -2.89 -3.90
C GLY A 173 5.04 -4.13 -4.40
N HIS A 174 6.18 -4.50 -3.79
CA HIS A 174 7.10 -5.38 -4.52
C HIS A 174 7.58 -6.61 -3.75
N HIS A 175 7.89 -6.50 -2.44
CA HIS A 175 8.49 -7.61 -1.68
C HIS A 175 8.11 -7.57 -0.19
N LEU A 176 6.82 -7.62 0.15
CA LEU A 176 6.40 -7.99 1.51
C LEU A 176 6.78 -9.45 1.73
N PRO A 177 7.76 -9.77 2.57
CA PRO A 177 8.47 -10.98 2.30
C PRO A 177 7.90 -12.15 3.09
N GLU A 178 8.08 -13.32 2.48
CA GLU A 178 8.20 -14.59 3.18
C GLU A 178 9.48 -14.64 4.06
N HIS A 179 10.16 -13.50 4.25
CA HIS A 179 11.38 -13.33 5.06
C HIS A 179 10.99 -12.92 6.49
N SER A 180 11.70 -13.53 7.41
CA SER A 180 11.64 -13.27 8.84
C SER A 180 12.47 -12.03 9.19
N ALA A 181 11.91 -11.09 9.96
CA ALA A 181 12.58 -9.87 10.42
C ALA A 181 12.19 -9.56 11.86
N PHE A 182 13.04 -8.90 12.64
CA PHE A 182 12.66 -8.49 13.99
C PHE A 182 11.71 -7.28 13.98
N VAL A 183 12.10 -6.21 13.27
CA VAL A 183 11.34 -4.96 13.14
C VAL A 183 11.11 -4.65 11.65
N LEU A 184 9.98 -4.02 11.32
CA LEU A 184 9.72 -3.39 10.03
C LEU A 184 9.92 -1.88 10.16
N SER A 185 10.68 -1.30 9.24
CA SER A 185 10.77 0.14 9.06
C SER A 185 9.79 0.59 7.97
N LEU A 186 8.90 1.49 8.33
CA LEU A 186 7.90 2.13 7.46
C LEU A 186 8.44 3.42 6.80
N ASN A 187 9.77 3.56 6.72
CA ASN A 187 10.43 4.75 6.23
C ASN A 187 10.09 5.03 4.73
N PRO A 188 9.39 6.13 4.38
CA PRO A 188 8.99 6.44 3.02
C PRO A 188 10.14 6.85 2.09
N SER A 189 11.34 7.15 2.60
CA SER A 189 12.49 7.48 1.74
C SER A 189 12.89 6.32 0.82
N VAL A 190 12.53 5.09 1.20
CA VAL A 190 12.68 3.89 0.38
C VAL A 190 11.48 3.66 -0.56
N HIS A 191 10.43 4.51 -0.49
CA HIS A 191 9.16 4.45 -1.23
C HIS A 191 8.88 5.75 -1.97
N LYS A 192 9.70 6.05 -2.98
CA LYS A 192 9.71 7.38 -3.62
C LYS A 192 8.35 7.86 -4.18
N ASN A 193 7.36 6.99 -4.42
CA ASN A 193 6.12 7.37 -5.12
C ASN A 193 4.80 6.78 -4.58
N VAL A 194 4.77 6.07 -3.44
CA VAL A 194 3.59 5.25 -3.07
C VAL A 194 3.19 5.25 -1.59
N HIS A 195 3.78 6.10 -0.75
CA HIS A 195 3.44 6.11 0.67
C HIS A 195 2.01 6.59 0.92
N ASP A 196 1.23 5.80 1.66
CA ASP A 196 -0.15 6.07 2.07
C ASP A 196 -0.32 5.59 3.51
N ASP A 197 -0.52 6.52 4.45
CA ASP A 197 -0.68 6.23 5.89
C ASP A 197 -1.85 5.27 6.15
N ARG A 198 -2.91 5.33 5.34
CA ARG A 198 -4.05 4.42 5.44
C ARG A 198 -3.60 3.00 5.10
N VAL A 199 -2.84 2.82 4.03
CA VAL A 199 -2.31 1.50 3.61
C VAL A 199 -1.34 0.95 4.64
N THR A 200 -0.46 1.80 5.17
CA THR A 200 0.40 1.47 6.31
C THR A 200 -0.41 0.97 7.49
N SER A 201 -1.44 1.72 7.90
CA SER A 201 -2.32 1.35 9.00
C SER A 201 -3.01 0.00 8.76
N ARG A 202 -3.54 -0.25 7.56
CA ARG A 202 -4.15 -1.55 7.21
C ARG A 202 -3.19 -2.72 7.31
N LEU A 203 -1.95 -2.53 6.84
CA LEU A 203 -0.92 -3.56 6.94
C LEU A 203 -0.64 -3.92 8.40
N VAL A 204 -0.51 -2.90 9.25
CA VAL A 204 -0.18 -3.10 10.67
C VAL A 204 -1.36 -3.72 11.43
N ASP A 205 -2.60 -3.29 11.18
CA ASP A 205 -3.81 -3.91 11.74
C ASP A 205 -3.91 -5.40 11.38
N TYR A 206 -3.63 -5.70 10.11
CA TYR A 206 -3.60 -7.07 9.63
C TYR A 206 -2.48 -7.89 10.31
N LEU A 207 -1.26 -7.35 10.39
CA LEU A 207 -0.14 -8.00 11.08
C LEU A 207 -0.49 -8.26 12.56
N ASN A 208 -1.09 -7.29 13.24
CA ASN A 208 -1.54 -7.45 14.63
C ASN A 208 -2.54 -8.60 14.77
N THR A 209 -3.49 -8.70 13.85
CA THR A 209 -4.47 -9.80 13.82
C THR A 209 -3.80 -11.15 13.61
N VAL A 210 -2.84 -11.23 12.67
CA VAL A 210 -2.05 -12.44 12.40
C VAL A 210 -1.25 -12.85 13.64
N GLN A 211 -0.55 -11.91 14.27
CA GLN A 211 0.26 -12.18 15.47
C GLN A 211 -0.60 -12.55 16.68
N ALA A 212 -1.79 -11.97 16.84
CA ALA A 212 -2.69 -12.26 17.95
C ALA A 212 -3.16 -13.72 17.94
N ARG A 213 -3.33 -14.32 16.75
CA ARG A 213 -3.65 -15.74 16.59
C ARG A 213 -2.43 -16.66 16.47
N GLY A 214 -1.21 -16.12 16.55
CA GLY A 214 0.03 -16.88 16.37
C GLY A 214 0.24 -17.40 14.94
N GLY A 215 -0.30 -16.70 13.94
CA GLY A 215 -0.17 -17.04 12.52
C GLY A 215 1.08 -16.48 11.87
N ARG A 216 1.24 -16.76 10.58
CA ARG A 216 2.26 -16.17 9.70
C ARG A 216 1.61 -15.20 8.72
N LEU A 217 2.34 -14.17 8.29
CA LEU A 217 1.81 -13.20 7.33
C LEU A 217 1.26 -13.92 6.08
N TYR A 218 0.00 -13.64 5.73
CA TYR A 218 -0.72 -14.24 4.59
C TYR A 218 -1.18 -15.69 4.73
N ASP A 219 -1.10 -16.28 5.92
CA ASP A 219 -1.63 -17.63 6.14
C ASP A 219 -3.17 -17.73 6.09
N ASP A 220 -3.92 -16.62 6.14
CA ASP A 220 -5.36 -16.55 5.85
C ASP A 220 -5.70 -16.06 4.43
N VAL A 221 -4.70 -15.78 3.60
CA VAL A 221 -4.95 -15.43 2.20
C VAL A 221 -4.96 -16.72 1.39
N ASP A 222 -6.17 -17.22 1.12
CA ASP A 222 -6.34 -18.38 0.26
C ASP A 222 -5.94 -18.03 -1.18
N MET A 223 -4.92 -18.75 -1.69
CA MET A 223 -4.43 -18.62 -3.05
C MET A 223 -5.19 -19.53 -4.03
N THR A 224 -6.08 -20.39 -3.51
CA THR A 224 -6.89 -21.28 -4.32
C THR A 224 -7.86 -20.47 -5.16
N PRO A 225 -7.90 -20.66 -6.49
CA PRO A 225 -8.82 -19.92 -7.30
C PRO A 225 -10.27 -20.15 -6.91
N VAL A 226 -11.04 -19.08 -6.75
CA VAL A 226 -12.46 -19.17 -6.42
C VAL A 226 -13.21 -19.80 -7.60
N SER A 227 -13.96 -20.87 -7.31
CA SER A 227 -14.80 -21.56 -8.30
C SER A 227 -16.12 -20.82 -8.49
N GLY A 228 -16.49 -20.59 -9.75
CA GLY A 228 -17.76 -19.99 -10.16
C GLY A 228 -18.01 -20.22 -11.64
N ALA A 229 -19.18 -19.82 -12.14
CA ALA A 229 -19.41 -19.82 -13.58
C ALA A 229 -18.39 -18.89 -14.26
N PRO A 230 -17.76 -19.30 -15.37
CA PRO A 230 -16.71 -18.52 -16.04
C PRO A 230 -17.22 -17.18 -16.58
N PHE A 231 -18.54 -17.06 -16.77
CA PHE A 231 -19.21 -15.84 -17.19
C PHE A 231 -20.53 -15.69 -16.44
N GLU A 232 -20.83 -14.46 -16.03
CA GLU A 232 -22.09 -14.08 -15.39
C GLU A 232 -22.51 -12.67 -15.83
N VAL A 233 -23.83 -12.44 -15.89
CA VAL A 233 -24.41 -11.13 -16.17
C VAL A 233 -25.38 -10.76 -15.05
N VAL A 234 -25.16 -9.61 -14.45
CA VAL A 234 -26.09 -9.01 -13.47
C VAL A 234 -26.83 -7.85 -14.14
N ASN A 235 -28.14 -7.77 -13.92
CA ASN A 235 -29.03 -6.74 -14.49
C ASN A 235 -28.85 -6.59 -16.03
N PRO A 236 -29.13 -7.63 -16.83
CA PRO A 236 -28.92 -7.57 -18.27
C PRO A 236 -29.78 -6.49 -18.95
N GLY A 237 -29.27 -5.92 -20.04
CA GLY A 237 -30.01 -5.05 -20.95
C GLY A 237 -30.25 -3.61 -20.46
N GLN A 238 -29.48 -3.13 -19.48
CA GLN A 238 -29.59 -1.75 -18.99
C GLN A 238 -28.85 -0.78 -19.93
N PRO A 239 -29.19 0.52 -20.00
CA PRO A 239 -28.52 1.45 -20.90
C PRO A 239 -27.01 1.59 -20.66
N PHE A 240 -26.56 1.38 -19.42
CA PHE A 240 -25.16 1.47 -19.02
C PHE A 240 -24.65 0.10 -18.56
N ALA A 241 -23.50 -0.32 -19.05
CA ALA A 241 -22.84 -1.56 -18.62
C ALA A 241 -21.42 -1.32 -18.12
N LEU A 242 -21.06 -2.01 -17.03
CA LEU A 242 -19.67 -2.20 -16.62
C LEU A 242 -19.22 -3.62 -16.96
N ILE A 243 -17.99 -3.75 -17.42
CA ILE A 243 -17.34 -5.02 -17.76
C ILE A 243 -16.12 -5.18 -16.88
N THR A 244 -16.03 -6.32 -16.20
CA THR A 244 -14.86 -6.74 -15.42
C THR A 244 -14.40 -8.09 -15.94
N SER A 245 -13.09 -8.25 -16.14
CA SER A 245 -12.48 -9.55 -16.42
C SER A 245 -11.33 -9.82 -15.48
N TYR A 246 -11.22 -11.06 -15.02
CA TYR A 246 -10.08 -11.55 -14.29
C TYR A 246 -9.90 -13.04 -14.54
N THR A 247 -8.68 -13.54 -14.36
CA THR A 247 -8.33 -14.95 -14.50
C THR A 247 -8.19 -15.63 -13.13
N PRO A 248 -8.28 -16.97 -13.05
CA PRO A 248 -8.23 -17.70 -11.78
C PRO A 248 -7.05 -17.34 -10.86
N ASN A 249 -5.87 -17.05 -11.43
CA ASN A 249 -4.65 -16.73 -10.68
C ASN A 249 -4.70 -15.43 -9.88
N ILE A 250 -5.59 -14.50 -10.22
CA ILE A 250 -5.79 -13.23 -9.49
C ILE A 250 -7.11 -13.17 -8.73
N SER A 251 -7.86 -14.28 -8.67
CA SER A 251 -9.18 -14.34 -8.06
C SER A 251 -9.19 -13.92 -6.58
N LEU A 252 -8.08 -14.08 -5.87
CA LEU A 252 -7.95 -13.77 -4.43
C LEU A 252 -8.32 -12.32 -4.07
N TYR A 253 -8.06 -11.35 -4.96
CA TYR A 253 -8.47 -9.96 -4.78
C TYR A 253 -9.62 -9.58 -5.73
N ALA A 254 -9.68 -10.19 -6.91
CA ALA A 254 -10.70 -9.88 -7.91
C ALA A 254 -12.12 -10.13 -7.40
N VAL A 255 -12.35 -11.16 -6.57
CA VAL A 255 -13.68 -11.41 -5.99
C VAL A 255 -14.13 -10.34 -5.00
N ILE A 256 -13.19 -9.60 -4.41
CA ILE A 256 -13.50 -8.46 -3.52
C ILE A 256 -14.05 -7.31 -4.39
N SER A 257 -13.34 -6.99 -5.48
CA SER A 257 -13.78 -6.00 -6.46
C SER A 257 -15.10 -6.38 -7.13
N GLU A 258 -15.24 -7.64 -7.57
CA GLU A 258 -16.47 -8.14 -8.18
C GLU A 258 -17.68 -7.89 -7.29
N ARG A 259 -17.61 -8.27 -6.00
CA ARG A 259 -18.71 -8.05 -5.05
C ARG A 259 -19.04 -6.57 -4.90
N ASN A 260 -18.03 -5.71 -4.80
CA ASN A 260 -18.19 -4.27 -4.68
C ASN A 260 -18.85 -3.66 -5.92
N ILE A 261 -18.36 -4.00 -7.12
CA ILE A 261 -18.89 -3.50 -8.40
C ILE A 261 -20.30 -4.06 -8.66
N THR A 262 -20.53 -5.35 -8.41
CA THR A 262 -21.86 -5.95 -8.57
C THR A 262 -22.88 -5.28 -7.64
N ALA A 263 -22.52 -5.01 -6.39
CA ALA A 263 -23.41 -4.31 -5.45
C ALA A 263 -23.73 -2.89 -5.96
N TYR A 264 -22.73 -2.18 -6.49
CA TYR A 264 -22.88 -0.88 -7.10
C TYR A 264 -23.82 -0.91 -8.33
N CYS A 265 -23.59 -1.82 -9.27
CA CYS A 265 -24.43 -2.01 -10.45
C CYS A 265 -25.88 -2.37 -10.08
N ARG A 266 -26.08 -3.19 -9.05
CA ARG A 266 -27.42 -3.49 -8.53
C ARG A 266 -28.12 -2.26 -8.00
N ARG A 267 -27.41 -1.42 -7.24
CA ARG A 267 -27.94 -0.18 -6.65
C ARG A 267 -28.44 0.81 -7.70
N HIS A 268 -27.68 0.97 -8.79
CA HIS A 268 -27.95 2.01 -9.80
C HIS A 268 -28.63 1.50 -11.07
N GLY A 269 -28.96 0.22 -11.13
CA GLY A 269 -29.60 -0.37 -12.32
C GLY A 269 -28.67 -0.42 -13.52
N TYR A 270 -27.39 -0.75 -13.33
CA TYR A 270 -26.43 -0.95 -14.41
C TYR A 270 -26.25 -2.44 -14.70
N THR A 271 -25.98 -2.77 -15.95
CA THR A 271 -25.52 -4.11 -16.32
C THR A 271 -24.09 -4.33 -15.82
N HIS A 272 -23.80 -5.51 -15.29
CA HIS A 272 -22.44 -5.93 -14.95
C HIS A 272 -22.13 -7.24 -15.66
N TYR A 273 -21.17 -7.20 -16.58
CA TYR A 273 -20.60 -8.39 -17.21
C TYR A 273 -19.37 -8.82 -16.44
N ILE A 274 -19.37 -10.07 -15.99
CA ILE A 274 -18.32 -10.64 -15.15
C ILE A 274 -17.69 -11.80 -15.90
N TYR A 275 -16.43 -11.67 -16.27
CA TYR A 275 -15.61 -12.72 -16.86
C TYR A 275 -14.59 -13.22 -15.84
N ARG A 276 -14.73 -14.46 -15.39
CA ARG A 276 -13.85 -15.09 -14.37
C ARG A 276 -12.77 -15.97 -15.00
N ASP A 277 -12.72 -16.00 -16.32
CA ASP A 277 -11.70 -16.64 -17.13
C ASP A 277 -11.67 -15.99 -18.52
N THR A 278 -10.62 -16.23 -19.29
CA THR A 278 -10.54 -15.77 -20.68
C THR A 278 -11.60 -16.48 -21.52
N PRO A 279 -12.53 -15.73 -22.18
CA PRO A 279 -13.57 -16.31 -23.01
C PRO A 279 -13.01 -17.25 -24.09
N ALA A 280 -13.73 -18.34 -24.39
CA ALA A 280 -13.27 -19.34 -25.37
C ALA A 280 -13.08 -18.81 -26.80
N HIS A 281 -13.71 -17.69 -27.15
CA HIS A 281 -13.57 -17.05 -28.46
C HIS A 281 -12.36 -16.10 -28.54
N LEU A 282 -11.69 -15.82 -27.41
CA LEU A 282 -10.44 -15.08 -27.33
C LEU A 282 -9.28 -16.05 -27.15
N ASP A 283 -8.07 -15.62 -27.50
CA ASP A 283 -6.87 -16.43 -27.31
C ASP A 283 -6.62 -16.67 -25.82
N ARG A 284 -6.62 -17.93 -25.38
CA ARG A 284 -6.37 -18.28 -23.98
C ARG A 284 -4.91 -18.12 -23.55
N ASN A 285 -4.01 -17.90 -24.50
CA ASN A 285 -2.59 -17.70 -24.23
C ASN A 285 -2.20 -16.25 -23.94
N VAL A 286 -3.17 -15.32 -23.89
CA VAL A 286 -2.92 -13.92 -23.52
C VAL A 286 -3.40 -13.63 -22.11
N THR A 287 -2.68 -12.78 -21.39
CA THR A 287 -3.10 -12.31 -20.06
C THR A 287 -4.39 -11.48 -20.16
N GLY A 288 -5.22 -11.52 -19.11
CA GLY A 288 -6.57 -10.95 -19.14
C GLY A 288 -6.64 -9.45 -19.50
N ASN A 289 -5.58 -8.68 -19.25
CA ASN A 289 -5.52 -7.26 -19.61
C ASN A 289 -5.55 -7.01 -21.13
N TRP A 290 -5.16 -7.98 -21.97
CA TRP A 290 -5.22 -7.80 -23.43
C TRP A 290 -6.64 -7.91 -24.00
N ASN A 291 -7.62 -8.32 -23.21
CA ASN A 291 -8.98 -8.60 -23.68
C ASN A 291 -9.93 -7.41 -23.55
N LYS A 292 -9.50 -6.26 -23.00
CA LYS A 292 -10.37 -5.11 -22.70
C LYS A 292 -11.11 -4.61 -23.93
N ALA A 293 -10.39 -4.32 -25.02
CA ALA A 293 -10.96 -3.78 -26.24
C ALA A 293 -11.93 -4.76 -26.90
N ALA A 294 -11.54 -6.04 -27.01
CA ALA A 294 -12.39 -7.09 -27.56
C ALA A 294 -13.71 -7.26 -26.78
N LEU A 295 -13.64 -7.26 -25.44
CA LEU A 295 -14.82 -7.39 -24.60
C LEU A 295 -15.71 -6.14 -24.63
N LEU A 296 -15.12 -4.94 -24.67
CA LEU A 296 -15.87 -3.69 -24.87
C LEU A 296 -16.60 -3.70 -26.22
N LEU A 297 -15.93 -4.11 -27.29
CA LEU A 297 -16.52 -4.23 -28.63
C LEU A 297 -17.64 -5.27 -28.68
N HIS A 298 -17.47 -6.40 -27.99
CA HIS A 298 -18.48 -7.47 -27.94
C HIS A 298 -19.83 -6.99 -27.38
N HIS A 299 -19.82 -6.11 -26.39
CA HIS A 299 -21.03 -5.58 -25.75
C HIS A 299 -21.47 -4.21 -26.27
N PHE A 300 -20.73 -3.60 -27.19
CA PHE A 300 -20.88 -2.20 -27.57
C PHE A 300 -22.30 -1.86 -28.07
N ASP A 301 -22.88 -2.70 -28.92
CA ASP A 301 -24.20 -2.47 -29.52
C ASP A 301 -25.37 -2.75 -28.57
N ALA A 302 -25.13 -3.44 -27.45
CA ALA A 302 -26.17 -3.81 -26.50
C ALA A 302 -26.54 -2.68 -25.53
N HIS A 303 -25.73 -1.61 -25.49
CA HIS A 303 -25.82 -0.54 -24.49
C HIS A 303 -25.69 0.84 -25.11
N GLN A 304 -26.17 1.87 -24.41
CA GLN A 304 -25.90 3.26 -24.76
C GLN A 304 -24.49 3.69 -24.35
N GLN A 305 -23.97 3.12 -23.26
CA GLN A 305 -22.59 3.28 -22.82
C GLN A 305 -22.05 1.95 -22.29
N VAL A 306 -20.80 1.63 -22.66
CA VAL A 306 -20.05 0.50 -22.10
C VAL A 306 -18.80 1.00 -21.39
N GLY A 307 -18.56 0.50 -20.19
CA GLY A 307 -17.43 0.82 -19.37
C GLY A 307 -16.58 -0.39 -19.04
N TRP A 308 -15.28 -0.19 -18.98
CA TRP A 308 -14.31 -1.14 -18.44
C TRP A 308 -13.93 -0.75 -17.03
N ILE A 309 -13.78 -1.74 -16.14
CA ILE A 309 -13.25 -1.57 -14.80
C ILE A 309 -12.36 -2.77 -14.41
N ASP A 310 -11.09 -2.49 -14.09
CA ASP A 310 -10.11 -3.50 -13.69
C ASP A 310 -10.50 -4.17 -12.35
N ALA A 311 -10.07 -5.42 -12.17
CA ALA A 311 -10.42 -6.26 -11.03
C ALA A 311 -9.71 -5.88 -9.72
N ASP A 312 -8.77 -4.93 -9.77
CA ASP A 312 -8.13 -4.29 -8.62
C ASP A 312 -8.64 -2.87 -8.41
N ILE A 313 -9.89 -2.59 -8.77
CA ILE A 313 -10.57 -1.33 -8.48
C ILE A 313 -11.71 -1.54 -7.48
N LEU A 314 -11.84 -0.63 -6.50
CA LEU A 314 -13.02 -0.52 -5.64
C LEU A 314 -13.72 0.81 -5.83
N ILE A 315 -15.05 0.79 -5.83
CA ILE A 315 -15.93 1.96 -5.75
C ILE A 315 -16.14 2.28 -4.27
N HIS A 316 -15.58 3.41 -3.84
CA HIS A 316 -15.54 3.86 -2.45
C HIS A 316 -16.78 4.63 -2.01
N THR A 317 -17.42 5.34 -2.94
CA THR A 317 -18.61 6.14 -2.65
C THR A 317 -19.80 5.66 -3.49
N PRO A 318 -20.36 4.47 -3.17
CA PRO A 318 -21.36 3.81 -4.01
C PRO A 318 -22.71 4.54 -4.08
N GLN A 319 -22.92 5.58 -3.27
CA GLN A 319 -24.10 6.44 -3.32
C GLN A 319 -24.15 7.26 -4.61
N HIS A 320 -23.00 7.65 -5.17
CA HIS A 320 -22.95 8.50 -6.37
C HIS A 320 -23.07 7.65 -7.64
N PRO A 321 -23.99 8.00 -8.54
CA PRO A 321 -24.13 7.28 -9.81
C PRO A 321 -23.05 7.70 -10.82
N ILE A 322 -22.47 6.74 -11.51
CA ILE A 322 -21.27 6.95 -12.34
C ILE A 322 -21.56 7.83 -13.55
N HIS A 323 -22.79 7.76 -14.06
CA HIS A 323 -23.21 8.55 -15.21
C HIS A 323 -23.16 10.06 -14.94
N GLU A 324 -23.25 10.54 -13.69
CA GLU A 324 -23.09 11.97 -13.38
C GLU A 324 -21.69 12.50 -13.75
N VAL A 325 -20.69 11.61 -13.75
CA VAL A 325 -19.30 11.92 -14.10
C VAL A 325 -19.01 11.56 -15.56
N THR A 326 -19.60 10.47 -16.07
CA THR A 326 -19.25 9.91 -17.39
C THR A 326 -20.18 10.32 -18.54
N SER A 327 -21.40 10.79 -18.29
CA SER A 327 -22.37 11.08 -19.36
C SER A 327 -22.16 12.41 -20.08
N LYS A 328 -21.19 13.22 -19.64
CA LYS A 328 -20.94 14.57 -20.19
C LYS A 328 -20.17 14.53 -21.51
N GLN A 329 -19.54 13.41 -21.84
CA GLN A 329 -18.68 13.26 -23.01
C GLN A 329 -18.86 11.86 -23.62
N SER A 330 -18.54 11.70 -24.91
CA SER A 330 -18.58 10.38 -25.55
C SER A 330 -17.49 9.44 -25.05
N PHE A 331 -16.38 9.99 -24.57
CA PHE A 331 -15.25 9.28 -23.99
C PHE A 331 -15.10 9.68 -22.53
N THR A 332 -14.86 8.71 -21.66
CA THR A 332 -14.29 8.94 -20.33
C THR A 332 -12.99 8.15 -20.26
N LEU A 333 -11.86 8.87 -20.38
CA LEU A 333 -10.52 8.32 -20.22
C LEU A 333 -9.81 9.09 -19.12
N VAL A 334 -9.04 8.40 -18.27
CA VAL A 334 -8.49 8.98 -17.05
C VAL A 334 -7.00 9.20 -17.16
N ARG A 335 -6.52 10.38 -16.74
CA ARG A 335 -5.09 10.69 -16.68
C ARG A 335 -4.38 9.72 -15.74
N ASP A 336 -3.20 9.25 -16.13
CA ASP A 336 -2.36 8.42 -15.26
C ASP A 336 -1.63 9.29 -14.23
N ILE A 337 -1.39 8.73 -13.03
CA ILE A 337 -0.56 9.39 -12.00
C ILE A 337 0.93 9.32 -12.34
N SER A 338 1.34 8.31 -13.13
CA SER A 338 2.74 8.02 -13.42
C SER A 338 3.17 8.61 -14.78
N ASN A 339 4.16 8.00 -15.43
CA ASN A 339 4.76 8.52 -16.66
C ASN A 339 3.94 8.23 -17.93
N HIS A 340 2.78 7.58 -17.83
CA HIS A 340 1.88 7.37 -18.97
C HIS A 340 0.91 8.54 -19.14
N ARG A 341 0.29 8.67 -20.33
CA ARG A 341 -0.70 9.75 -20.58
C ARG A 341 -2.04 9.48 -19.92
N LEU A 342 -2.52 8.23 -20.00
CA LEU A 342 -3.77 7.77 -19.43
C LEU A 342 -3.59 6.40 -18.76
N ASN A 343 -4.48 6.08 -17.82
CA ASN A 343 -4.57 4.79 -17.17
C ASN A 343 -5.78 4.01 -17.70
N SER A 344 -5.56 2.79 -18.18
CA SER A 344 -6.60 1.96 -18.81
C SER A 344 -7.40 1.09 -17.83
N GLY A 345 -7.25 1.32 -16.52
CA GLY A 345 -7.97 0.57 -15.49
C GLY A 345 -9.46 0.90 -15.41
N PHE A 346 -9.83 2.13 -15.76
CA PHE A 346 -11.23 2.52 -15.89
C PHE A 346 -11.44 3.41 -17.11
N MET A 347 -12.40 3.05 -17.96
CA MET A 347 -12.72 3.76 -19.20
C MET A 347 -14.21 3.61 -19.51
N VAL A 348 -14.84 4.62 -20.11
CA VAL A 348 -16.24 4.55 -20.58
C VAL A 348 -16.36 5.09 -22.00
N PHE A 349 -17.15 4.42 -22.82
CA PHE A 349 -17.39 4.74 -24.22
C PHE A 349 -18.89 4.78 -24.48
N SER A 350 -19.37 5.90 -25.02
CA SER A 350 -20.72 6.01 -25.55
C SER A 350 -20.84 5.24 -26.86
N ASN A 351 -22.03 4.70 -27.14
CA ASN A 351 -22.33 3.99 -28.38
C ASN A 351 -22.44 4.96 -29.56
N THR A 352 -21.28 5.43 -30.02
CA THR A 352 -21.14 6.31 -31.18
C THR A 352 -20.14 5.72 -32.17
N PRO A 353 -20.24 6.06 -33.47
CA PRO A 353 -19.29 5.59 -34.47
C PRO A 353 -17.84 5.95 -34.14
N GLU A 354 -17.59 7.10 -33.52
CA GLU A 354 -16.25 7.57 -33.16
C GLU A 354 -15.63 6.70 -32.06
N CYS A 355 -16.42 6.36 -31.03
CA CYS A 355 -15.97 5.50 -29.94
C CYS A 355 -15.73 4.06 -30.41
N ARG A 356 -16.61 3.54 -31.27
CA ARG A 356 -16.42 2.23 -31.92
C ARG A 356 -15.12 2.20 -32.73
N ALA A 357 -14.92 3.19 -33.60
CA ALA A 357 -13.73 3.26 -34.45
C ALA A 357 -12.44 3.41 -33.62
N TYR A 358 -12.51 4.10 -32.47
CA TYR A 358 -11.40 4.16 -31.52
C TYR A 358 -11.08 2.77 -30.95
N LEU A 359 -12.07 2.05 -30.43
CA LEU A 359 -11.88 0.70 -29.86
C LEU A 359 -11.40 -0.31 -30.91
N GLU A 360 -11.91 -0.26 -32.14
CA GLU A 360 -11.45 -1.09 -33.25
C GLU A 360 -9.98 -0.84 -33.59
N ARG A 361 -9.52 0.41 -33.54
CA ARG A 361 -8.09 0.75 -33.72
C ARG A 361 -7.22 0.27 -32.56
N VAL A 362 -7.70 0.38 -31.33
CA VAL A 362 -7.01 -0.20 -30.17
C VAL A 362 -6.88 -1.71 -30.34
N GLN A 363 -7.97 -2.40 -30.68
CA GLN A 363 -7.96 -3.85 -30.89
C GLN A 363 -6.98 -4.25 -32.00
N ALA A 364 -7.00 -3.55 -33.14
CA ALA A 364 -6.06 -3.80 -34.24
C ALA A 364 -4.59 -3.59 -33.81
N THR A 365 -4.33 -2.60 -32.95
CA THR A 365 -3.00 -2.36 -32.37
C THR A 365 -2.60 -3.51 -31.46
N ILE A 366 -3.51 -3.97 -30.59
CA ILE A 366 -3.29 -5.14 -29.73
C ILE A 366 -3.03 -6.38 -30.57
N ASP A 367 -3.81 -6.65 -31.62
CA ASP A 367 -3.66 -7.82 -32.48
C ASP A 367 -2.27 -7.90 -33.13
N ALA A 368 -1.67 -6.75 -33.43
CA ALA A 368 -0.32 -6.64 -34.00
C ALA A 368 0.82 -6.82 -32.96
N VAL A 369 0.54 -6.86 -31.65
CA VAL A 369 1.57 -7.05 -30.61
C VAL A 369 2.10 -8.49 -30.63
N PRO A 370 3.43 -8.70 -30.74
CA PRO A 370 4.01 -10.04 -30.87
C PRO A 370 4.13 -10.82 -29.55
N ASP A 371 4.32 -10.14 -28.41
CA ASP A 371 4.40 -10.78 -27.09
C ASP A 371 3.30 -10.24 -26.16
N LYS A 372 2.43 -11.16 -25.74
CA LYS A 372 1.29 -10.90 -24.83
C LYS A 372 1.31 -11.82 -23.61
N LEU A 373 2.45 -12.45 -23.32
CA LEU A 373 2.58 -13.44 -22.23
C LEU A 373 2.56 -12.80 -20.84
N GLY A 374 2.99 -11.54 -20.72
CA GLY A 374 2.93 -10.77 -19.48
C GLY A 374 1.97 -9.59 -19.57
N VAL A 375 1.45 -9.15 -18.42
CA VAL A 375 0.59 -7.95 -18.32
C VAL A 375 1.32 -6.66 -18.73
N TYR A 376 2.65 -6.62 -18.58
CA TYR A 376 3.51 -5.51 -19.01
C TYR A 376 4.38 -5.83 -20.23
N SER A 377 4.24 -7.05 -20.81
CA SER A 377 4.94 -7.40 -22.06
C SER A 377 4.57 -6.38 -23.12
N SER A 378 5.56 -5.92 -23.89
CA SER A 378 5.35 -4.88 -24.92
C SER A 378 4.53 -3.68 -24.42
N GLY A 379 4.75 -3.23 -23.17
CA GLY A 379 4.11 -2.06 -22.56
C GLY A 379 2.63 -2.23 -22.15
N GLY A 380 2.07 -3.43 -22.28
CA GLY A 380 0.69 -3.73 -21.92
C GLY A 380 -0.36 -3.12 -22.87
N ASP A 381 -1.62 -3.48 -22.66
CA ASP A 381 -2.78 -2.95 -23.39
C ASP A 381 -2.90 -1.43 -23.24
N GLN A 382 -2.51 -0.87 -22.10
CA GLN A 382 -2.49 0.57 -21.85
C GLN A 382 -1.74 1.36 -22.93
N MET A 383 -0.62 0.83 -23.45
CA MET A 383 0.12 1.51 -24.49
C MET A 383 -0.66 1.59 -25.81
N ALA A 384 -1.46 0.58 -26.15
CA ALA A 384 -2.32 0.60 -27.34
C ALA A 384 -3.44 1.65 -27.21
N PHE A 385 -4.01 1.81 -26.01
CA PHE A 385 -4.96 2.89 -25.73
C PHE A 385 -4.29 4.27 -25.83
N VAL A 386 -3.12 4.45 -25.23
CA VAL A 386 -2.34 5.70 -25.29
C VAL A 386 -1.99 6.06 -26.74
N SER A 387 -1.41 5.12 -27.52
CA SER A 387 -0.99 5.40 -28.89
C SER A 387 -2.17 5.75 -29.79
N THR A 388 -3.30 5.06 -29.62
CA THR A 388 -4.52 5.35 -30.38
C THR A 388 -5.11 6.70 -29.99
N TRP A 389 -5.03 7.08 -28.72
CA TRP A 389 -5.46 8.39 -28.22
C TRP A 389 -4.58 9.52 -28.78
N GLU A 390 -3.26 9.35 -28.77
CA GLU A 390 -2.32 10.32 -29.36
C GLU A 390 -2.58 10.49 -30.87
N ALA A 391 -2.75 9.38 -31.60
CA ALA A 391 -3.07 9.41 -33.03
C ALA A 391 -4.42 10.06 -33.34
N ALA A 392 -5.38 10.03 -32.40
CA ALA A 392 -6.68 10.68 -32.53
C ALA A 392 -6.66 12.19 -32.24
N GLY A 393 -5.49 12.79 -31.98
CA GLY A 393 -5.35 14.21 -31.63
C GLY A 393 -5.19 14.48 -30.14
N GLY A 394 -5.10 13.43 -29.31
CA GLY A 394 -4.86 13.53 -27.88
C GLY A 394 -5.86 14.41 -27.16
N ASN A 395 -5.39 15.25 -26.24
CA ASN A 395 -6.23 16.05 -25.36
C ASN A 395 -7.05 17.13 -26.09
N ALA A 396 -6.66 17.49 -27.32
CA ALA A 396 -7.41 18.44 -28.13
C ALA A 396 -8.73 17.83 -28.66
N THR A 397 -8.77 16.51 -28.81
CA THR A 397 -9.92 15.78 -29.38
C THR A 397 -10.63 14.93 -28.33
N ILE A 398 -9.88 14.29 -27.44
CA ILE A 398 -10.38 13.43 -26.37
C ILE A 398 -9.74 13.92 -25.06
N PRO A 399 -10.33 14.93 -24.40
CA PRO A 399 -9.83 15.43 -23.11
C PRO A 399 -9.80 14.32 -22.06
N LEU A 400 -8.72 14.25 -21.27
CA LEU A 400 -8.64 13.29 -20.17
C LEU A 400 -9.26 13.87 -18.90
N SER A 401 -10.02 13.03 -18.19
CA SER A 401 -10.45 13.28 -16.81
C SER A 401 -9.24 13.32 -15.87
N ASP A 402 -9.38 13.99 -14.73
CA ASP A 402 -8.37 14.01 -13.68
C ASP A 402 -8.20 12.63 -13.01
N CYS A 403 -7.07 12.45 -12.31
CA CYS A 403 -6.69 11.18 -11.66
C CYS A 403 -7.17 11.05 -10.21
N VAL A 404 -8.00 11.97 -9.70
CA VAL A 404 -8.51 11.96 -8.30
C VAL A 404 -10.02 11.69 -8.23
N SER A 405 -10.76 11.96 -9.30
CA SER A 405 -12.21 11.74 -9.38
C SER A 405 -12.55 10.32 -9.84
N LEU A 406 -11.71 9.76 -10.72
CA LEU A 406 -11.88 8.44 -11.32
C LEU A 406 -10.52 7.73 -11.31
N ASN A 407 -10.52 6.41 -11.18
CA ASN A 407 -9.31 5.59 -11.34
C ASN A 407 -8.10 6.01 -10.46
N SER A 408 -8.35 6.43 -9.23
CA SER A 408 -7.34 7.10 -8.41
C SER A 408 -6.36 6.13 -7.77
N HIS A 409 -5.08 6.50 -7.78
CA HIS A 409 -4.05 5.74 -7.08
C HIS A 409 -4.26 5.82 -5.56
N PRO A 410 -3.96 4.76 -4.78
CA PRO A 410 -4.14 4.76 -3.33
C PRO A 410 -3.47 5.94 -2.62
N SER A 411 -2.29 6.36 -3.07
CA SER A 411 -1.58 7.52 -2.51
C SER A 411 -2.24 8.88 -2.75
N LEU A 412 -3.29 8.94 -3.59
CA LEU A 412 -4.12 10.13 -3.77
C LEU A 412 -5.47 10.01 -3.05
N TYR A 413 -5.66 8.96 -2.25
CA TYR A 413 -6.90 8.74 -1.51
C TYR A 413 -7.20 9.89 -0.56
N ASP A 414 -8.45 10.32 -0.57
CA ASP A 414 -9.06 11.18 0.42
C ASP A 414 -10.49 10.72 0.75
N ALA A 415 -11.16 11.47 1.62
CA ALA A 415 -12.52 11.14 2.06
C ALA A 415 -13.57 11.19 0.93
N ASP A 416 -13.30 11.93 -0.15
CA ASP A 416 -14.23 12.18 -1.25
C ASP A 416 -13.95 11.30 -2.49
N SER A 417 -12.86 10.55 -2.47
CA SER A 417 -12.43 9.66 -3.55
C SER A 417 -13.52 8.66 -3.94
N PHE A 418 -14.03 8.75 -5.17
CA PHE A 418 -15.11 7.89 -5.66
C PHE A 418 -14.64 6.46 -5.96
N MET A 419 -13.45 6.32 -6.54
CA MET A 419 -12.92 5.04 -7.03
C MET A 419 -11.41 4.98 -6.82
N ILE A 420 -10.94 3.90 -6.20
CA ILE A 420 -9.50 3.64 -5.97
C ILE A 420 -9.07 2.42 -6.77
N HIS A 421 -7.97 2.58 -7.51
CA HIS A 421 -7.32 1.55 -8.30
C HIS A 421 -6.03 1.11 -7.64
N TYR A 422 -6.01 -0.09 -7.08
CA TYR A 422 -4.91 -0.69 -6.30
C TYR A 422 -3.79 -1.22 -7.20
N MET A 423 -3.41 -0.41 -8.20
CA MET A 423 -2.35 -0.68 -9.15
C MET A 423 -0.98 -0.72 -8.47
N GLY A 424 -0.08 -1.57 -8.97
CA GLY A 424 1.30 -1.65 -8.48
C GLY A 424 1.50 -2.41 -7.16
N TYR A 425 0.45 -2.94 -6.54
CA TYR A 425 0.55 -3.78 -5.32
C TYR A 425 0.74 -5.27 -5.63
N PRO A 426 1.51 -6.04 -4.82
CA PRO A 426 1.57 -7.48 -4.95
C PRO A 426 0.23 -8.09 -4.55
N ASP A 427 -0.15 -9.19 -5.20
CA ASP A 427 -1.49 -9.75 -5.10
C ASP A 427 -1.97 -9.99 -3.66
N ARG A 428 -1.18 -10.67 -2.82
CA ARG A 428 -1.55 -10.95 -1.42
C ARG A 428 -1.76 -9.67 -0.60
N PHE A 429 -0.88 -8.70 -0.76
CA PHE A 429 -0.98 -7.41 -0.07
C PHE A 429 -2.17 -6.61 -0.56
N ARG A 430 -2.35 -6.56 -1.89
CA ARG A 430 -3.51 -5.94 -2.54
C ARG A 430 -4.81 -6.51 -1.97
N ALA A 431 -4.90 -7.83 -1.81
CA ALA A 431 -6.06 -8.50 -1.20
C ALA A 431 -6.34 -8.02 0.23
N VAL A 432 -5.30 -7.88 1.06
CA VAL A 432 -5.43 -7.41 2.45
C VAL A 432 -5.98 -5.98 2.47
N VAL A 433 -5.38 -5.08 1.69
CA VAL A 433 -5.81 -3.67 1.65
C VAL A 433 -7.23 -3.56 1.10
N MET A 434 -7.51 -4.20 -0.04
CA MET A 434 -8.85 -4.19 -0.65
C MET A 434 -9.92 -4.78 0.28
N ARG A 435 -9.62 -5.86 1.00
CA ARG A 435 -10.56 -6.47 1.96
C ARG A 435 -10.89 -5.49 3.08
N SER A 436 -9.89 -4.78 3.60
CA SER A 436 -10.08 -3.79 4.64
C SER A 436 -10.92 -2.61 4.14
N ASP A 437 -10.61 -2.07 2.96
CA ASP A 437 -11.36 -0.94 2.42
C ASP A 437 -12.79 -1.33 2.02
N ALA A 438 -13.00 -2.51 1.44
CA ALA A 438 -14.33 -3.05 1.15
C ALA A 438 -15.17 -3.16 2.43
N SER A 439 -14.58 -3.63 3.53
CA SER A 439 -15.26 -3.70 4.83
C SER A 439 -15.67 -2.31 5.33
N ASP A 440 -14.83 -1.29 5.11
CA ASP A 440 -15.11 0.09 5.52
C ASP A 440 -16.19 0.75 4.66
N ILE A 441 -16.17 0.48 3.35
CA ILE A 441 -17.25 0.87 2.43
C ILE A 441 -18.58 0.26 2.90
N ASP A 442 -18.59 -1.05 3.20
CA ASP A 442 -19.79 -1.74 3.68
C ASP A 442 -20.28 -1.18 5.03
N ARG A 443 -19.38 -0.84 5.95
CA ARG A 443 -19.73 -0.21 7.24
C ARG A 443 -20.36 1.17 7.03
N ARG A 444 -19.76 2.02 6.18
CA ARG A 444 -20.28 3.36 5.84
C ARG A 444 -21.63 3.31 5.14
N ASN A 445 -21.94 2.22 4.43
CA ASN A 445 -23.22 2.05 3.74
C ASN A 445 -24.37 1.56 4.63
N ARG A 446 -24.07 1.01 5.82
CA ARG A 446 -25.07 0.48 6.76
C ARG A 446 -25.48 1.47 7.84
N GLY A 447 -24.63 2.46 8.13
CA GLY A 447 -24.96 3.61 8.97
C GLY A 447 -25.63 4.69 8.15
#